data_AF-A0AAV3ILQ1-F1
#
_entry.id   AF-A0AAV3ILQ1-F1
#
_cell.length_a   1.000
_cell.length_b   1.000
_cell.length_c   1.000
_cell.angle_alpha   90.00
_cell.angle_beta   90.00
_cell.angle_gamma   90.00
#
_symmetry.space_group_name_H-M   'P 1'
#
loop_
_entity.id
_entity.type
_entity.pdbx_description
1 polymer ?
#
loop_
_entity_poly.entity_id
_entity_poly.type
_entity_poly.pdbx_seq_one_letter_code
_entity_poly.pdbx_strand_id
1 'polypeptide(L)'
;MTEDKKETNEKYSELKAVYKLAIDTRNFEIHQLINRNNFFMLFQGVLLAAVFSNQASKPFVEFVICFAGIFISWHQIGVAAGAKYWQEWWELKTSEIEDQLKSAIGADNFISLFDLDHEGNHKEQSNKVIAKINKHSGFIDSIINMLILRKYSVSRVPIRSGLVLMITWIVLFLNTIDWSVISTSIDLSQLIDGHFFEKTPSQR
;
A
#
# COMPACT_ATOMS: atom_id res chain seq x y z
N MET A 1 26.63 46.21 -10.69
CA MET A 1 26.99 44.99 -11.46
C MET A 1 27.49 43.83 -10.58
N THR A 2 27.89 44.10 -9.33
CA THR A 2 28.37 43.11 -8.35
C THR A 2 27.26 42.54 -7.44
N GLU A 3 26.23 43.33 -7.11
CA GLU A 3 25.09 42.88 -6.29
C GLU A 3 24.19 41.88 -7.04
N ASP A 4 23.83 42.20 -8.28
CA ASP A 4 22.95 41.37 -9.13
C ASP A 4 23.52 39.95 -9.38
N LYS A 5 24.85 39.85 -9.56
CA LYS A 5 25.56 38.56 -9.65
C LYS A 5 25.60 37.80 -8.31
N LYS A 6 25.60 38.51 -7.18
CA LYS A 6 25.66 37.91 -5.85
C LYS A 6 24.30 37.35 -5.45
N GLU A 7 23.23 38.11 -5.70
CA GLU A 7 21.84 37.74 -5.46
C GLU A 7 21.42 36.55 -6.32
N THR A 8 21.82 36.55 -7.59
CA THR A 8 21.60 35.41 -8.50
C THR A 8 22.32 34.15 -8.02
N ASN A 9 23.54 34.27 -7.49
CA ASN A 9 24.33 33.14 -6.98
C ASN A 9 23.79 32.59 -5.64
N GLU A 10 23.29 33.45 -4.76
CA GLU A 10 22.58 33.05 -3.55
C GLU A 10 21.30 32.27 -3.88
N LYS A 11 20.48 32.79 -4.80
CA LYS A 11 19.25 32.11 -5.26
C LYS A 11 19.53 30.72 -5.86
N TYR A 12 20.62 30.57 -6.63
CA TYR A 12 21.04 29.26 -7.14
C TYR A 12 21.46 28.30 -6.03
N SER A 13 22.21 28.79 -5.04
CA SER A 13 22.64 28.00 -3.89
C SER A 13 21.45 27.50 -3.08
N GLU A 14 20.45 28.36 -2.85
CA GLU A 14 19.22 28.04 -2.14
C GLU A 14 18.39 27.01 -2.90
N LEU A 15 18.13 27.20 -4.20
CA LEU A 15 17.38 26.23 -5.00
C LEU A 15 18.05 24.86 -5.03
N LYS A 16 19.39 24.81 -5.12
CA LYS A 16 20.14 23.55 -5.05
C LYS A 16 20.01 22.88 -3.68
N ALA A 17 20.01 23.65 -2.59
CA ALA A 17 19.81 23.15 -1.24
C ALA A 17 18.39 22.57 -1.06
N VAL A 18 17.36 23.27 -1.54
CA VAL A 18 15.96 22.82 -1.51
C VAL A 18 15.77 21.55 -2.34
N TYR A 19 16.35 21.50 -3.55
CA TYR A 19 16.29 20.31 -4.40
C TYR A 19 16.96 19.09 -3.74
N LYS A 20 18.15 19.28 -3.14
CA LYS A 20 18.82 18.22 -2.39
C LYS A 20 17.99 17.74 -1.20
N LEU A 21 17.43 18.68 -0.44
CA LEU A 21 16.55 18.35 0.69
C LEU A 21 15.33 17.55 0.23
N ALA A 22 14.70 17.91 -0.89
CA ALA A 22 13.56 17.19 -1.44
C ALA A 22 13.91 15.72 -1.79
N ILE A 23 15.07 15.50 -2.41
CA ILE A 23 15.55 14.14 -2.70
C ILE A 23 15.80 13.34 -1.42
N ASP A 24 16.46 13.96 -0.43
CA ASP A 24 16.78 13.31 0.83
C ASP A 24 15.50 12.96 1.61
N THR A 25 14.53 13.87 1.66
CA THR A 25 13.19 13.64 2.25
C THR A 25 12.45 12.51 1.54
N ARG A 26 12.45 12.48 0.20
CA ARG A 26 11.82 11.39 -0.58
C ARG A 26 12.45 10.04 -0.24
N ASN A 27 13.77 9.96 -0.22
CA ASN A 27 14.49 8.72 0.08
C ASN A 27 14.22 8.26 1.53
N PHE A 28 14.17 9.20 2.47
CA PHE A 28 13.78 8.94 3.85
C PHE A 28 12.36 8.38 3.96
N GLU A 29 11.38 8.99 3.28
CA GLU A 29 9.99 8.52 3.28
C GLU A 29 9.85 7.12 2.67
N ILE A 30 10.58 6.82 1.58
CA ILE A 30 10.61 5.47 0.99
C ILE A 30 11.17 4.46 2.01
N HIS A 31 12.25 4.80 2.71
CA HIS A 31 12.83 3.92 3.72
C HIS A 31 11.86 3.67 4.89
N GLN A 32 11.18 4.71 5.36
CA GLN A 32 10.17 4.62 6.40
C GLN A 32 8.95 3.80 5.95
N LEU A 33 8.54 3.91 4.68
CA LEU A 33 7.47 3.09 4.09
C LEU A 33 7.83 1.59 4.16
N ILE A 34 9.06 1.23 3.80
CA ILE A 34 9.54 -0.16 3.88
C ILE A 34 9.54 -0.65 5.33
N ASN A 35 10.08 0.14 6.27
CA ASN A 35 10.15 -0.24 7.68
C ASN A 35 8.76 -0.45 8.30
N ARG A 36 7.81 0.47 8.04
CA ARG A 36 6.43 0.35 8.53
C ARG A 36 5.71 -0.87 7.93
N ASN A 37 5.87 -1.11 6.63
CA ASN A 37 5.24 -2.27 6.00
C ASN A 37 5.83 -3.60 6.51
N ASN A 38 7.15 -3.67 6.73
CA ASN A 38 7.79 -4.85 7.28
C ASN A 38 7.30 -5.15 8.71
N PHE A 39 7.08 -4.12 9.54
CA PHE A 39 6.51 -4.28 10.88
C PHE A 39 5.14 -4.98 10.83
N PHE A 40 4.22 -4.49 9.98
CA PHE A 40 2.89 -5.10 9.84
C PHE A 40 2.98 -6.53 9.30
N MET A 41 3.80 -6.77 8.28
CA MET A 41 3.99 -8.11 7.71
C MET A 41 4.53 -9.12 8.74
N LEU A 42 5.48 -8.71 9.58
CA LEU A 42 6.03 -9.56 10.63
C LEU A 42 4.96 -9.87 11.69
N PHE A 43 4.22 -8.86 12.15
CA PHE A 43 3.16 -9.05 13.14
C PHE A 43 2.07 -10.00 12.62
N GLN A 44 1.68 -9.84 11.35
CA GLN A 44 0.73 -10.72 10.67
C GLN A 44 1.24 -12.16 10.59
N GLY A 45 2.53 -12.36 10.31
CA GLY A 45 3.17 -13.68 10.34
C GLY A 45 3.14 -14.33 11.73
N VAL A 46 3.39 -13.56 12.79
CA VAL A 46 3.31 -14.05 14.17
C VAL A 46 1.88 -14.44 14.56
N LEU A 47 0.87 -13.63 14.20
CA LEU A 47 -0.53 -13.97 14.45
C LEU A 47 -0.92 -15.26 13.72
N LEU A 48 -0.54 -15.41 12.45
CA LEU A 48 -0.83 -16.59 11.66
C LEU A 48 -0.19 -17.85 12.27
N ALA A 49 1.07 -17.74 12.70
CA ALA A 49 1.76 -18.82 13.40
C ALA A 49 1.07 -19.17 14.73
N ALA A 50 0.58 -18.17 15.47
CA ALA A 50 -0.17 -18.39 16.70
C ALA A 50 -1.44 -19.21 16.44
N VAL A 51 -2.21 -18.90 15.39
CA VAL A 51 -3.40 -19.68 15.00
C VAL A 51 -3.03 -21.14 14.70
N PHE A 52 -2.00 -21.38 13.87
CA PHE A 52 -1.63 -22.75 13.49
C PHE A 52 -0.94 -23.56 14.60
N SER A 53 -0.25 -22.91 15.54
CA SER A 53 0.43 -23.60 16.64
C SER A 53 -0.52 -24.08 17.74
N ASN A 54 -1.79 -23.66 17.72
CA ASN A 54 -2.73 -23.88 18.80
C ASN A 54 -3.45 -25.24 18.66
N GLN A 55 -2.77 -26.34 18.99
CA GLN A 55 -3.30 -27.71 18.89
C GLN A 55 -4.47 -28.03 19.87
N ALA A 56 -4.72 -27.18 20.86
CA ALA A 56 -5.80 -27.30 21.84
C ALA A 56 -6.53 -25.96 22.01
N SER A 57 -6.89 -25.33 20.88
CA SER A 57 -7.41 -23.98 20.84
C SER A 57 -8.72 -23.85 21.62
N LYS A 58 -8.72 -22.98 22.64
CA LYS A 58 -9.98 -22.45 23.18
C LYS A 58 -10.62 -21.61 22.06
N PRO A 59 -11.85 -21.93 21.58
CA PRO A 59 -12.45 -21.25 20.44
C PRO A 59 -12.47 -19.72 20.55
N PHE A 60 -12.61 -19.21 21.78
CA PHE A 60 -12.54 -17.79 22.08
C PHE A 60 -11.18 -17.15 21.73
N VAL A 61 -10.06 -17.83 22.00
CA VAL A 61 -8.72 -17.31 21.73
C VAL A 61 -8.49 -17.18 20.23
N GLU A 62 -8.93 -18.16 19.45
CA GLU A 62 -8.83 -18.16 17.99
C GLU A 62 -9.69 -17.06 17.36
N PHE A 63 -10.91 -16.89 17.87
CA PHE A 63 -11.80 -15.79 17.50
C PHE A 63 -11.11 -14.43 17.70
N VAL A 64 -10.51 -14.21 18.87
CA VAL A 64 -9.81 -12.95 19.20
C VAL A 64 -8.58 -12.74 18.33
N ILE A 65 -7.78 -13.77 18.07
CA ILE A 65 -6.60 -13.68 17.20
C ILE A 65 -7.01 -13.34 15.77
N CYS A 66 -8.04 -14.00 15.23
CA CYS A 66 -8.53 -13.73 13.88
C CYS A 66 -9.10 -12.32 13.76
N PHE A 67 -9.86 -11.86 14.76
CA PHE A 67 -10.36 -10.49 14.81
C PHE A 67 -9.24 -9.45 14.86
N ALA A 68 -8.21 -9.68 15.69
CA ALA A 68 -7.02 -8.85 15.72
C ALA A 68 -6.29 -8.84 14.37
N GLY A 69 -6.23 -9.98 13.69
CA GLY A 69 -5.72 -10.11 12.32
C GLY A 69 -6.40 -9.17 11.34
N ILE A 70 -7.74 -9.14 11.32
CA ILE A 70 -8.54 -8.22 10.49
C ILE A 70 -8.18 -6.77 10.80
N PHE A 71 -8.17 -6.41 12.10
CA PHE A 71 -7.91 -5.04 12.53
C PHE A 71 -6.50 -4.55 12.13
N ILE A 72 -5.50 -5.41 12.26
CA ILE A 72 -4.12 -5.08 11.89
C ILE A 72 -3.98 -4.99 10.36
N SER A 73 -4.61 -5.88 9.59
CA SER A 73 -4.59 -5.78 8.12
C SER A 73 -5.25 -4.49 7.64
N TRP A 74 -6.34 -4.06 8.28
CA TRP A 74 -6.96 -2.76 8.01
C TRP A 74 -5.99 -1.59 8.22
N HIS A 75 -5.26 -1.59 9.35
CA HIS A 75 -4.25 -0.57 9.64
C HIS A 75 -3.10 -0.60 8.64
N GLN A 76 -2.64 -1.80 8.24
CA GLN A 76 -1.60 -1.95 7.22
C GLN A 76 -2.04 -1.32 5.88
N ILE A 77 -3.28 -1.57 5.45
CA ILE A 77 -3.83 -0.97 4.23
C ILE A 77 -3.85 0.55 4.34
N GLY A 78 -4.36 1.09 5.46
CA GLY A 78 -4.44 2.53 5.69
C GLY A 78 -3.08 3.22 5.67
N VAL A 79 -2.10 2.67 6.39
CA VAL A 79 -0.72 3.20 6.43
C VAL A 79 -0.07 3.15 5.05
N ALA A 80 -0.24 2.04 4.31
CA ALA A 80 0.31 1.90 2.97
C ALA A 80 -0.33 2.87 1.96
N ALA A 81 -1.65 3.05 2.03
CA ALA A 81 -2.37 4.00 1.19
C ALA A 81 -1.95 5.46 1.49
N GLY A 82 -1.85 5.83 2.77
CA GLY A 82 -1.36 7.15 3.18
C GLY A 82 0.07 7.41 2.71
N ALA A 83 0.95 6.41 2.81
CA ALA A 83 2.33 6.55 2.34
C ALA A 83 2.41 6.71 0.81
N LYS A 84 1.51 6.07 0.05
CA LYS A 84 1.41 6.29 -1.41
C LYS A 84 1.01 7.73 -1.75
N TYR A 85 0.06 8.30 -1.02
CA TYR A 85 -0.36 9.68 -1.20
C TYR A 85 0.80 10.66 -1.00
N TRP A 86 1.51 10.54 0.13
CA TRP A 86 2.66 11.40 0.41
C TRP A 86 3.79 11.21 -0.61
N GLN A 87 4.01 9.99 -1.10
CA GLN A 87 4.98 9.73 -2.16
C GLN A 87 4.64 10.53 -3.45
N GLU A 88 3.39 10.47 -3.92
CA GLU A 88 2.95 11.24 -5.10
C GLU A 88 3.06 12.74 -4.85
N TRP A 89 2.71 13.20 -3.65
CA TRP A 89 2.78 14.62 -3.27
C TRP A 89 4.21 15.15 -3.35
N TRP A 90 5.19 14.40 -2.84
CA TRP A 90 6.60 14.78 -2.92
C TRP A 90 7.19 14.63 -4.34
N GLU A 91 6.75 13.64 -5.12
CA GLU A 91 7.13 13.50 -6.53
C GLU A 91 6.67 14.73 -7.34
N LEU A 92 5.43 15.19 -7.14
CA LEU A 92 4.91 16.41 -7.75
C LEU A 92 5.67 17.66 -7.28
N LYS A 93 5.87 17.82 -5.97
CA LYS A 93 6.60 18.98 -5.44
C LYS A 93 8.05 19.04 -5.92
N THR A 94 8.71 17.90 -6.06
CA THR A 94 10.08 17.84 -6.58
C THR A 94 10.12 18.27 -8.05
N SER A 95 9.16 17.83 -8.87
CA SER A 95 9.02 18.27 -10.27
C SER A 95 8.81 19.78 -10.37
N GLU A 96 7.89 20.36 -9.58
CA GLU A 96 7.63 21.81 -9.59
C GLU A 96 8.89 22.64 -9.24
N ILE A 97 9.69 22.16 -8.28
CA ILE A 97 10.95 22.82 -7.88
C ILE A 97 12.01 22.66 -8.97
N GLU A 98 12.06 21.50 -9.63
CA GLU A 98 12.98 21.23 -10.73
C GLU A 98 12.72 22.18 -11.92
N ASP A 99 11.45 22.43 -12.27
CA ASP A 99 11.07 23.36 -13.32
C ASP A 99 11.44 24.82 -12.99
N GLN A 100 11.30 25.22 -11.73
CA GLN A 100 11.73 26.53 -11.27
C GLN A 100 13.27 26.66 -11.32
N LEU A 101 13.99 25.60 -10.97
CA LEU A 101 15.45 25.56 -11.04
C LEU A 101 15.96 25.60 -12.48
N LYS A 102 15.31 24.89 -13.41
CA LYS A 102 15.57 24.92 -14.85
C LYS A 102 15.35 26.33 -15.44
N SER A 103 14.27 26.98 -15.03
CA SER A 103 13.95 28.37 -15.42
C SER A 103 14.96 29.37 -14.88
N ALA A 104 15.51 29.14 -13.69
CA ALA A 104 16.54 29.99 -13.11
C ALA A 104 17.91 29.81 -13.79
N ILE A 105 18.39 28.57 -13.96
CA ILE A 105 19.77 28.27 -14.45
C ILE A 105 19.93 28.51 -15.95
N GLY A 106 18.83 28.41 -16.71
CA GLY A 106 18.87 28.39 -18.18
C GLY A 106 18.95 26.96 -18.72
N ALA A 107 18.18 26.71 -19.78
CA ALA A 107 17.93 25.37 -20.32
C ALA A 107 19.19 24.62 -20.81
N ASP A 108 20.24 25.34 -21.21
CA ASP A 108 21.39 24.75 -21.89
C ASP A 108 22.34 23.95 -20.97
N ASN A 109 22.29 24.17 -19.65
CA ASN A 109 23.16 23.49 -18.68
C ASN A 109 22.40 22.68 -17.62
N PHE A 110 21.08 22.58 -17.71
CA PHE A 110 20.26 21.92 -16.69
C PHE A 110 19.97 20.46 -17.05
N ILE A 111 20.35 19.53 -16.16
CA ILE A 111 20.04 18.11 -16.32
C ILE A 111 18.70 17.85 -15.64
N SER A 112 17.65 17.70 -16.45
CA SER A 112 16.30 17.35 -15.98
C SER A 112 16.23 15.84 -15.66
N LEU A 113 15.85 15.49 -14.43
CA LEU A 113 15.77 14.13 -13.91
C LEU A 113 14.33 13.67 -13.64
N PHE A 114 13.43 14.57 -13.27
CA PHE A 114 12.02 14.28 -12.93
C PHE A 114 11.02 15.01 -13.82
N ASP A 115 11.47 15.57 -14.95
CA ASP A 115 10.64 16.24 -15.97
C ASP A 115 9.49 15.34 -16.46
N LEU A 116 8.29 15.57 -15.93
CA LEU A 116 7.09 14.82 -16.30
C LEU A 116 6.52 15.27 -17.65
N ASP A 117 6.91 16.45 -18.15
CA ASP A 117 6.28 17.13 -19.29
C ASP A 117 6.90 16.74 -20.66
N HIS A 118 8.16 16.27 -20.67
CA HIS A 118 8.84 15.81 -21.89
C HIS A 118 8.56 14.33 -22.22
N GLU A 119 7.34 14.07 -22.69
CA GLU A 119 6.87 12.74 -23.13
C GLU A 119 7.85 12.01 -24.09
N GLY A 120 8.52 12.77 -24.97
CA GLY A 120 9.48 12.23 -25.95
C GLY A 120 10.75 11.64 -25.31
N ASN A 121 11.33 12.33 -24.32
CA ASN A 121 12.56 11.86 -23.66
C ASN A 121 12.25 10.68 -22.73
N HIS A 122 11.09 10.72 -22.07
CA HIS A 122 10.59 9.61 -21.23
C HIS A 122 10.42 8.31 -22.03
N LYS A 123 9.88 8.41 -23.26
CA LYS A 123 9.68 7.26 -24.16
C LYS A 123 11.02 6.69 -24.65
N GLU A 124 11.98 7.55 -24.98
CA GLU A 124 13.33 7.13 -25.38
C GLU A 124 14.07 6.40 -24.25
N GLN A 125 14.06 6.97 -23.03
CA GLN A 125 14.68 6.34 -21.87
C GLN A 125 13.99 5.01 -21.51
N SER A 126 12.66 4.96 -21.56
CA SER A 126 11.91 3.71 -21.36
C SER A 126 12.31 2.64 -22.37
N ASN A 127 12.50 3.00 -23.64
CA ASN A 127 12.93 2.05 -24.67
C ASN A 127 14.36 1.54 -24.43
N LYS A 128 15.28 2.42 -24.00
CA LYS A 128 16.65 2.01 -23.61
C LYS A 128 16.63 1.02 -22.44
N VAL A 129 15.78 1.25 -21.45
CA VAL A 129 15.60 0.35 -20.30
C VAL A 129 15.03 -1.00 -20.75
N ILE A 130 13.99 -1.01 -21.60
CA ILE A 130 13.40 -2.24 -22.16
C ILE A 130 14.46 -3.06 -22.92
N ALA A 131 15.24 -2.40 -23.79
CA ALA A 131 16.30 -3.06 -24.55
C ALA A 131 17.38 -3.66 -23.65
N LYS A 132 17.73 -2.98 -22.54
CA LYS A 132 18.71 -3.46 -21.56
C LYS A 132 18.18 -4.67 -20.78
N ILE A 133 16.92 -4.65 -20.37
CA ILE A 133 16.27 -5.75 -19.64
C ILE A 133 16.17 -7.00 -20.52
N ASN A 134 15.73 -6.83 -21.77
CA ASN A 134 15.56 -7.94 -22.72
C ASN A 134 16.87 -8.44 -23.35
N LYS A 135 18.03 -7.94 -22.93
CA LYS A 135 19.34 -8.39 -23.42
C LYS A 135 19.64 -9.85 -23.05
N HIS A 136 19.06 -10.35 -21.96
CA HIS A 136 19.22 -11.71 -21.50
C HIS A 136 18.10 -12.60 -22.08
N SER A 137 18.50 -13.70 -22.73
CA SER A 137 17.60 -14.61 -23.44
C SER A 137 17.52 -15.96 -22.74
N GLY A 138 16.50 -16.14 -21.92
CA GLY A 138 16.15 -17.40 -21.26
C GLY A 138 14.65 -17.46 -21.00
N PHE A 139 14.09 -18.67 -20.87
CA PHE A 139 12.66 -18.82 -20.56
C PHE A 139 12.30 -18.21 -19.19
N ILE A 140 13.14 -18.45 -18.18
CA ILE A 140 13.01 -17.84 -16.85
C ILE A 140 13.24 -16.32 -16.93
N ASP A 141 14.27 -15.89 -17.68
CA ASP A 141 14.56 -14.47 -17.87
C ASP A 141 13.40 -13.74 -18.56
N SER A 142 12.69 -14.37 -19.49
CA SER A 142 11.51 -13.81 -20.15
C SER A 142 10.37 -13.56 -19.14
N ILE A 143 10.14 -14.49 -18.22
CA ILE A 143 9.15 -14.32 -17.15
C ILE A 143 9.58 -13.19 -16.21
N ILE A 144 10.84 -13.16 -15.80
CA ILE A 144 11.39 -12.11 -14.92
C ILE A 144 11.29 -10.75 -15.62
N ASN A 145 11.69 -10.66 -16.88
CA ASN A 145 11.62 -9.45 -17.69
C ASN A 145 10.17 -8.96 -17.82
N MET A 146 9.21 -9.87 -18.05
CA MET A 146 7.78 -9.53 -18.04
C MET A 146 7.35 -8.91 -16.70
N LEU A 147 7.78 -9.47 -15.56
CA LEU A 147 7.46 -8.95 -14.23
C LEU A 147 8.07 -7.57 -13.98
N ILE A 148 9.33 -7.36 -14.39
CA ILE A 148 10.01 -6.07 -14.27
C ILE A 148 9.29 -5.01 -15.12
N LEU A 149 8.98 -5.35 -16.38
CA LEU A 149 8.31 -4.45 -17.32
C LEU A 149 6.86 -4.14 -16.96
N ARG A 150 6.21 -4.99 -16.15
CA ARG A 150 4.90 -4.72 -15.55
C ARG A 150 4.94 -3.60 -14.50
N LYS A 151 6.13 -3.09 -14.14
CA LYS A 151 6.37 -1.93 -13.26
C LYS A 151 5.60 -2.04 -11.96
N TYR A 152 5.80 -3.13 -11.23
CA TYR A 152 5.18 -3.29 -9.91
C TYR A 152 5.56 -2.12 -9.01
N SER A 153 4.56 -1.36 -8.59
CA SER A 153 4.77 -0.20 -7.73
C SER A 153 5.07 -0.66 -6.30
N VAL A 154 6.23 -0.25 -5.80
CA VAL A 154 6.74 -0.56 -4.45
C VAL A 154 5.75 -0.14 -3.36
N SER A 155 4.99 0.93 -3.58
CA SER A 155 3.99 1.45 -2.64
C SER A 155 2.60 0.80 -2.79
N ARG A 156 2.27 0.22 -3.96
CA ARG A 156 0.98 -0.49 -4.16
C ARG A 156 1.02 -1.95 -3.70
N VAL A 157 2.20 -2.57 -3.68
CA VAL A 157 2.36 -3.97 -3.23
C VAL A 157 1.90 -4.15 -1.77
N PRO A 158 2.36 -3.36 -0.79
CA PRO A 158 1.87 -3.37 0.59
C PRO A 158 0.35 -3.32 0.72
N ILE A 159 -0.32 -2.47 -0.07
CA ILE A 159 -1.78 -2.30 -0.05
C ILE A 159 -2.46 -3.60 -0.49
N ARG A 160 -1.99 -4.18 -1.60
CA ARG A 160 -2.53 -5.45 -2.12
C ARG A 160 -2.28 -6.60 -1.17
N SER A 161 -1.09 -6.68 -0.57
CA SER A 161 -0.77 -7.68 0.44
C SER A 161 -1.68 -7.56 1.67
N GLY A 162 -1.88 -6.34 2.18
CA GLY A 162 -2.81 -6.08 3.29
C GLY A 162 -4.25 -6.49 2.97
N LEU A 163 -4.73 -6.23 1.74
CA LEU A 163 -6.05 -6.67 1.29
C LEU A 163 -6.19 -8.20 1.26
N VAL A 164 -5.20 -8.89 0.71
CA VAL A 164 -5.19 -10.37 0.68
C VAL A 164 -5.19 -10.92 2.11
N LEU A 165 -4.35 -10.40 2.99
CA LEU A 165 -4.32 -10.81 4.39
C LEU A 165 -5.64 -10.53 5.11
N MET A 166 -6.26 -9.38 4.87
CA MET A 166 -7.57 -9.05 5.44
C MET A 166 -8.63 -10.06 5.02
N ILE A 167 -8.67 -10.44 3.73
CA ILE A 167 -9.59 -11.48 3.24
C ILE A 167 -9.30 -12.81 3.93
N THR A 168 -8.03 -13.22 4.04
CA THR A 168 -7.64 -14.44 4.75
C THR A 168 -8.13 -14.42 6.20
N TRP A 169 -7.94 -13.32 6.92
CA TRP A 169 -8.40 -13.19 8.30
C TRP A 169 -9.91 -13.20 8.43
N ILE A 170 -10.64 -12.59 7.49
CA ILE A 170 -12.10 -12.66 7.45
C ILE A 170 -12.54 -14.12 7.26
N VAL A 171 -11.94 -14.85 6.33
CA VAL A 171 -12.27 -16.26 6.11
C VAL A 171 -12.00 -17.08 7.37
N LEU A 172 -10.83 -16.93 7.99
CA LEU A 172 -10.50 -17.62 9.25
C LEU A 172 -11.47 -17.26 10.37
N PHE A 173 -11.78 -15.96 10.53
CA PHE A 173 -12.73 -15.47 11.52
C PHE A 173 -14.12 -16.07 11.34
N LEU A 174 -14.64 -16.12 10.10
CA LEU A 174 -15.94 -16.72 9.81
C LEU A 174 -15.98 -18.23 10.06
N ASN A 175 -14.84 -18.93 9.98
CA ASN A 175 -14.73 -20.33 10.37
C ASN A 175 -14.79 -20.55 11.89
N THR A 176 -14.50 -19.53 12.70
CA THR A 176 -14.65 -19.61 14.16
C THR A 176 -16.09 -19.48 14.65
N ILE A 177 -17.02 -19.09 13.76
CA ILE A 177 -18.43 -18.86 14.08
C ILE A 177 -19.24 -20.11 13.76
N ASP A 178 -20.01 -20.59 14.74
CA ASP A 178 -21.00 -21.64 14.51
C ASP A 178 -22.28 -21.06 13.90
N TRP A 179 -22.42 -21.22 12.58
CA TRP A 179 -23.57 -20.75 11.80
C TRP A 179 -24.88 -21.45 12.17
N SER A 180 -24.83 -22.64 12.77
CA SER A 180 -26.03 -23.38 13.16
C SER A 180 -26.75 -22.74 14.35
N VAL A 181 -25.99 -22.17 15.28
CA VAL A 181 -26.51 -21.41 16.44
C VAL A 181 -27.06 -20.06 15.98
N ILE A 182 -26.43 -19.42 15.00
CA ILE A 182 -26.92 -18.15 14.43
C ILE A 182 -28.24 -18.37 13.67
N SER A 183 -28.36 -19.43 12.88
CA SER A 183 -29.60 -19.72 12.15
C SER A 183 -30.76 -20.13 13.05
N THR A 184 -30.50 -20.77 14.19
CA THR A 184 -31.54 -21.08 15.20
C THR A 184 -31.88 -19.91 16.11
N SER A 185 -30.97 -18.96 16.34
CA SER A 185 -31.24 -17.76 17.14
C SER A 185 -31.85 -16.61 16.33
N ILE A 186 -31.65 -16.58 15.00
CA ILE A 186 -32.35 -15.68 14.07
C ILE A 186 -33.54 -16.45 13.45
N ASP A 187 -34.41 -16.98 14.29
CA ASP A 187 -35.70 -17.49 13.82
C ASP A 187 -36.65 -16.30 13.62
N LEU A 188 -36.55 -15.65 12.44
CA LEU A 188 -37.39 -14.50 12.08
C LEU A 188 -38.90 -14.86 12.07
N SER A 189 -39.23 -16.16 12.09
CA SER A 189 -40.60 -16.67 12.21
C SER A 189 -41.20 -16.43 13.61
N GLN A 190 -40.37 -16.27 14.66
CA GLN A 190 -40.83 -15.88 15.99
C GLN A 190 -41.03 -14.36 16.15
N LEU A 191 -40.58 -13.56 15.18
CA LEU A 191 -40.76 -12.11 15.20
C LEU A 191 -42.17 -11.69 14.73
N ILE A 192 -42.81 -12.49 13.88
CA ILE A 192 -44.18 -12.25 13.34
C ILE A 192 -44.92 -13.59 13.17
N ASP A 193 -45.27 -14.19 14.29
CA ASP A 193 -46.44 -15.06 14.44
C ASP A 193 -46.97 -14.75 15.85
N GLY A 194 -47.81 -13.74 16.03
CA GLY A 194 -49.19 -13.79 15.59
C GLY A 194 -50.05 -14.24 16.78
N HIS A 195 -50.58 -13.26 17.50
CA HIS A 195 -51.45 -13.38 18.68
C HIS A 195 -52.33 -14.66 18.76
N PHE A 196 -52.28 -15.31 19.93
CA PHE A 196 -53.26 -16.23 20.52
C PHE A 196 -54.47 -16.66 19.66
N PHE A 197 -54.57 -17.96 19.39
CA PHE A 197 -55.81 -18.69 19.65
C PHE A 197 -55.47 -20.00 20.36
N GLU A 198 -55.64 -20.00 21.67
CA GLU A 198 -55.69 -21.20 22.48
C GLU A 198 -56.81 -22.10 21.93
N LYS A 199 -56.47 -23.30 21.42
CA LYS A 199 -57.46 -24.36 21.21
C LYS A 199 -57.40 -25.29 22.42
N THR A 200 -58.52 -25.27 23.14
CA THR A 200 -58.88 -25.96 24.38
C THR A 200 -58.38 -27.41 24.46
N PRO A 201 -57.92 -27.88 25.63
CA PRO A 201 -57.60 -29.29 25.81
C PRO A 201 -58.90 -30.09 25.90
N SER A 202 -59.23 -30.88 24.87
CA SER A 202 -60.23 -31.94 25.00
C SER A 202 -59.59 -33.18 25.60
N GLN A 203 -59.89 -33.42 26.89
CA GLN A 203 -59.60 -34.64 27.63
C GLN A 203 -60.38 -35.84 27.05
N ARG A 204 -59.68 -36.94 26.71
CA ARG A 204 -59.82 -38.31 27.24
C ARG A 204 -59.12 -39.31 26.32
#